data_AF-A0A352WVB1-F1
#
_entry.id   AF-A0A352WVB1-F1
#
_cell.length_a   1.000
_cell.length_b   1.000
_cell.length_c   1.000
_cell.angle_alpha   90.00
_cell.angle_beta   90.00
_cell.angle_gamma   90.00
#
_symmetry.space_group_name_H-M   'P 1'
#
loop_
_entity.id
_entity.type
_entity.pdbx_description
1 polymer ?
#
loop_
_entity_poly.entity_id
_entity_poly.type
_entity_poly.pdbx_seq_one_letter_code
_entity_poly.pdbx_strand_id
1 'polypeptide(L)'
;TLDYTRTYSEFRDEVDTFARALISLGVKQGDHVAIWATNVPEWYITFWATMKVGAILVTVNTAYKIHEAEYLLRQSDTHTLI
;
A
#
# COMPACT_ATOMS: atom_id res chain seq x y z
N THR A 1 17.06 2.80 11.74
CA THR A 1 17.31 1.55 12.48
C THR A 1 15.97 0.87 12.65
N LEU A 2 15.44 0.28 11.59
CA LEU A 2 14.24 -0.55 11.69
C LEU A 2 14.75 -1.96 11.87
N ASP A 3 14.81 -2.41 13.12
CA ASP A 3 15.06 -3.81 13.43
C ASP A 3 13.77 -4.58 13.14
N TYR A 4 13.59 -4.92 11.86
CA TYR A 4 12.43 -5.64 11.36
C TYR A 4 12.89 -6.94 10.73
N THR A 5 12.90 -7.99 11.56
CA THR A 5 13.14 -9.36 11.15
C THR A 5 11.88 -10.17 11.44
N ARG A 6 11.39 -10.88 10.41
CA ARG A 6 10.23 -11.75 10.49
C ARG A 6 10.49 -13.03 9.73
N THR A 7 9.95 -14.12 10.24
CA THR A 7 9.73 -15.34 9.46
C THR A 7 8.65 -15.10 8.41
N TYR A 8 8.62 -15.93 7.37
CA TYR A 8 7.57 -15.84 6.34
C TYR A 8 6.16 -15.98 6.90
N SER A 9 5.96 -16.78 7.95
CA SER A 9 4.66 -16.92 8.61
C SER A 9 4.24 -15.64 9.32
N GLU A 10 5.13 -15.03 10.10
CA GLU A 10 4.81 -13.79 10.82
C GLU A 10 4.55 -12.64 9.83
N PHE A 11 5.37 -12.54 8.78
CA PHE A 11 5.16 -11.56 7.72
C PHE A 11 3.80 -11.75 7.02
N ARG A 12 3.43 -12.99 6.69
CA ARG A 12 2.14 -13.30 6.09
C ARG A 12 0.98 -12.89 7.00
N ASP A 13 1.10 -13.11 8.30
CA ASP A 13 0.04 -12.80 9.27
C ASP A 13 -0.14 -11.27 9.44
N GLU A 14 0.95 -10.50 9.38
CA GLU A 14 0.92 -9.03 9.31
C GLU A 14 0.26 -8.54 8.01
N VAL A 15 0.63 -9.12 6.86
CA VAL A 15 0.00 -8.86 5.56
C VAL A 15 -1.50 -9.16 5.59
N ASP A 16 -1.91 -10.28 6.17
CA ASP A 16 -3.32 -10.68 6.28
C ASP A 16 -4.12 -9.72 7.15
N THR A 17 -3.49 -9.20 8.21
CA THR A 17 -4.11 -8.18 9.07
C THR A 17 -4.33 -6.89 8.30
N PHE A 18 -3.34 -6.45 7.54
CA PHE A 18 -3.46 -5.23 6.76
C PHE A 18 -4.44 -5.37 5.58
N ALA A 19 -4.47 -6.53 4.91
CA ALA A 19 -5.45 -6.82 3.86
C ALA A 19 -6.90 -6.72 4.39
N ARG A 20 -7.17 -7.24 5.59
CA ARG A 20 -8.49 -7.09 6.23
C ARG A 20 -8.83 -5.62 6.50
N ALA A 21 -7.85 -4.81 6.90
CA ALA A 21 -8.05 -3.38 7.10
C ALA A 21 -8.39 -2.67 5.78
N LEU A 22 -7.69 -2.96 4.69
CA LEU A 22 -8.01 -2.43 3.35
C LEU A 22 -9.44 -2.80 2.93
N ILE A 23 -9.85 -4.05 3.12
CA ILE A 23 -11.22 -4.48 2.84
C ILE A 23 -12.23 -3.71 3.70
N SER A 24 -11.93 -3.47 4.97
CA SER A 24 -12.80 -2.67 5.86
C SER A 24 -12.93 -1.20 5.45
N LEU A 25 -11.92 -0.67 4.77
CA LEU A 25 -11.93 0.67 4.16
C LEU A 25 -12.69 0.70 2.81
N GLY A 26 -13.24 -0.44 2.38
CA GLY A 26 -14.03 -0.56 1.17
C GLY A 26 -13.23 -0.89 -0.09
N VAL A 27 -11.92 -1.15 0.04
CA VAL A 27 -11.07 -1.55 -1.09
C VAL A 27 -11.55 -2.89 -1.65
N LYS A 28 -11.73 -2.93 -2.96
CA LYS A 28 -12.18 -4.08 -3.74
C LYS A 28 -11.16 -4.45 -4.81
N GLN A 29 -11.40 -5.59 -5.43
CA GLN A 29 -10.65 -6.02 -6.60
C GLN A 29 -10.73 -4.95 -7.70
N GLY A 30 -9.57 -4.58 -8.25
CA GLY A 30 -9.45 -3.56 -9.28
C GLY A 30 -9.32 -2.12 -8.78
N ASP A 31 -9.54 -1.86 -7.48
CA ASP A 31 -9.35 -0.52 -6.93
C ASP A 31 -7.86 -0.15 -6.90
N HIS A 32 -7.55 1.13 -7.10
CA HIS A 32 -6.19 1.65 -7.01
C HIS A 32 -5.88 2.10 -5.57
N VAL A 33 -4.88 1.46 -4.96
CA VAL A 33 -4.36 1.82 -3.63
C VAL A 33 -3.01 2.49 -3.82
N ALA A 34 -2.93 3.79 -3.53
CA ALA A 34 -1.68 4.53 -3.55
C ALA A 34 -0.91 4.34 -2.25
N ILE A 35 0.40 4.14 -2.35
CA ILE A 35 1.31 4.16 -1.20
C ILE A 35 2.31 5.30 -1.34
N TRP A 36 2.35 6.18 -0.35
CA TRP A 36 3.30 7.27 -0.24
C TRP A 36 4.18 7.09 1.01
N ALA A 37 5.12 6.16 0.91
CA ALA A 37 6.03 5.84 2.01
C ALA A 37 7.49 5.72 1.53
N THR A 38 8.43 5.92 2.45
CA THR A 38 9.86 5.66 2.25
C THR A 38 10.17 4.16 2.33
N ASN A 39 11.46 3.78 2.30
CA ASN A 39 11.91 2.39 2.46
C ASN A 39 11.73 1.88 3.89
N VAL A 40 10.50 1.53 4.25
CA VAL A 40 10.10 0.95 5.53
C VAL A 40 9.42 -0.42 5.31
N PRO A 41 9.46 -1.35 6.28
CA PRO A 41 8.83 -2.67 6.16
C PRO A 41 7.35 -2.64 5.77
N GLU A 42 6.62 -1.64 6.27
CA GLU A 42 5.20 -1.41 6.00
C GLU A 42 4.92 -1.22 4.51
N TRP A 43 5.92 -0.78 3.74
CA TRP A 43 5.82 -0.71 2.29
C TRP A 43 5.59 -2.10 1.69
N TYR A 44 6.35 -3.11 2.13
CA TYR A 44 6.18 -4.48 1.67
C TYR A 44 4.90 -5.11 2.21
N ILE A 45 4.51 -4.81 3.45
CA ILE A 45 3.23 -5.26 4.01
C ILE A 45 2.07 -4.74 3.14
N THR A 46 2.10 -3.44 2.81
CA THR A 46 1.09 -2.79 1.96
C THR A 46 1.06 -3.37 0.56
N PHE A 47 2.23 -3.61 -0.05
CA PHE A 47 2.34 -4.24 -1.36
C PHE A 47 1.61 -5.59 -1.38
N TRP A 48 1.97 -6.50 -0.47
CA TRP A 48 1.40 -7.84 -0.46
C TRP A 48 -0.07 -7.87 -0.04
N ALA A 49 -0.48 -6.98 0.86
CA ALA A 49 -1.88 -6.86 1.26
C ALA A 49 -2.75 -6.38 0.09
N THR A 50 -2.29 -5.36 -0.64
CA THR A 50 -2.98 -4.84 -1.83
C THR A 50 -3.14 -5.94 -2.89
N MET A 51 -2.07 -6.69 -3.16
CA MET A 51 -2.11 -7.83 -4.09
C MET A 51 -3.08 -8.92 -3.62
N LYS A 52 -3.11 -9.24 -2.32
CA LYS A 52 -4.04 -10.23 -1.75
C LYS A 52 -5.51 -9.83 -1.89
N VAL A 53 -5.82 -8.54 -1.78
CA VAL A 53 -7.18 -8.01 -2.01
C VAL A 53 -7.58 -8.07 -3.50
N GLY A 54 -6.60 -8.18 -4.41
CA GLY A 54 -6.82 -8.07 -5.85
C GLY A 54 -6.90 -6.61 -6.32
N ALA A 55 -6.43 -5.68 -5.50
CA ALA A 55 -6.31 -4.26 -5.81
C ALA A 55 -4.99 -3.98 -6.57
N ILE A 56 -4.87 -2.79 -7.14
CA ILE A 56 -3.71 -2.33 -7.90
C ILE A 56 -2.90 -1.39 -7.00
N LEU A 57 -1.62 -1.70 -6.79
CA LEU A 57 -0.74 -0.81 -6.02
C LEU A 57 -0.21 0.31 -6.92
N VAL A 58 -0.44 1.56 -6.51
CA VAL A 58 0.12 2.76 -7.13
C VAL A 58 1.26 3.27 -6.24
N THR A 59 2.47 3.32 -6.76
CA THR A 59 3.64 3.76 -5.98
C THR A 59 3.84 5.27 -6.14
N VAL A 60 3.92 5.99 -5.02
CA VAL A 60 4.17 7.43 -5.00
C VAL A 60 5.60 7.67 -4.52
N ASN A 61 6.40 8.33 -5.35
CA ASN A 61 7.75 8.70 -4.95
C ASN A 61 7.70 9.82 -3.92
N THR A 62 8.37 9.62 -2.79
CA THR A 62 8.40 10.59 -1.69
C THR A 62 9.08 11.91 -2.02
N ALA A 63 9.88 11.96 -3.08
CA ALA A 63 10.52 13.18 -3.56
C ALA A 63 9.61 14.07 -4.43
N TYR A 64 8.39 13.63 -4.76
CA TYR A 64 7.48 14.40 -5.61
C TYR A 64 7.01 15.69 -4.92
N LYS A 65 6.95 16.76 -5.72
CA LYS A 65 6.30 18.00 -5.31
C LYS A 65 4.79 17.81 -5.27
N ILE A 66 4.12 18.65 -4.50
CA ILE A 66 2.66 18.57 -4.27
C ILE A 66 1.86 18.46 -5.58
N HIS A 67 2.22 19.22 -6.61
CA HIS A 67 1.50 19.17 -7.90
C HIS A 67 1.72 17.87 -8.68
N GLU A 68 2.89 17.23 -8.54
CA GLU A 68 3.18 15.94 -9.17
C GLU A 68 2.42 14.82 -8.46
N ALA A 69 2.34 14.88 -7.13
CA ALA A 69 1.53 13.96 -6.33
C ALA A 69 0.03 14.11 -6.62
N GLU A 70 -0.47 15.35 -6.71
CA GLU A 70 -1.87 15.60 -7.06
C GLU A 70 -2.22 15.06 -8.45
N TYR A 71 -1.36 15.33 -9.44
CA TYR A 71 -1.55 14.81 -10.80
C TYR A 71 -1.58 13.28 -10.80
N LEU A 72 -0.62 12.64 -10.12
CA LEU A 72 -0.55 11.19 -10.04
C LEU A 72 -1.82 10.60 -9.43
N LEU A 73 -2.25 11.10 -8.27
CA LEU A 73 -3.42 10.56 -7.56
C LEU A 73 -4.71 10.68 -8.37
N ARG A 74 -4.87 11.79 -9.10
CA ARG A 74 -6.00 12.01 -10.01
C ARG A 74 -5.93 11.07 -11.22
N GLN A 75 -4.77 10.98 -11.85
CA GLN A 75 -4.58 10.17 -13.05
C GLN A 75 -4.72 8.67 -12.78
N SER A 76 -4.31 8.22 -11.59
CA SER A 76 -4.40 6.82 -11.19
C SER A 76 -5.75 6.41 -10.62
N ASP A 77 -6.75 7.30 -10.59
CA ASP A 77 -8.08 7.03 -10.04
C ASP A 77 -8.02 6.37 -8.65
N THR A 78 -7.25 6.98 -7.74
CA THR A 78 -6.92 6.39 -6.44
C THR A 78 -8.16 6.29 -5.54
N HIS A 79 -8.47 5.07 -5.09
CA HIS A 79 -9.52 4.82 -4.10
C HIS A 79 -9.03 5.07 -2.67
N THR A 80 -7.80 4.65 -2.34
CA THR A 80 -7.24 4.77 -0.99
C THR A 80 -5.77 5.16 -1.05
N LEU A 81 -5.37 6.13 -0.21
CA LEU A 81 -3.97 6.52 -0.01
C LEU A 81 -3.49 5.99 1.35
N ILE A 82 -2.35 5.29 1.32
CA ILE A 82 -1.60 4.79 2.47
C ILE A 82 -0.34 5.63 2.67
#